data_AF-A0AAQ3CMV2-F1
#
_entry.id   AF-A0AAQ3CMV2-F1
#
_cell.length_a   1.000
_cell.length_b   1.000
_cell.length_c   1.000
_cell.angle_alpha   90.00
_cell.angle_beta   90.00
_cell.angle_gamma   90.00
#
_symmetry.space_group_name_H-M   'P 1'
#
loop_
_entity.id
_entity.type
_entity.pdbx_description
1 polymer ?
#
loop_
_entity_poly.entity_id
_entity_poly.type
_entity_poly.pdbx_seq_one_letter_code
_entity_poly.pdbx_strand_id
1 'polypeptide(L)'
;MQKRAVLQDKLLREATRINETDTLASKYLSNHFNKEVLLSKGYSLDEILLAQSRELIRKYVSPEQIKAIAKVESAEHIEGKILEQLLDLAKVHIKQRQSNESLHNTSSKHGNVKFTQPMSISNPNFRPINHNEITEEMIQFYINQQKQYSKK
;
A
#
# COMPACT_ATOMS: atom_id res chain seq x y z
N MET A 1 -41.96 -5.15 -6.66
CA MET A 1 -41.01 -4.23 -5.99
C MET A 1 -39.60 -4.83 -5.81
N GLN A 2 -39.45 -6.10 -5.39
CA GLN A 2 -38.13 -6.73 -5.17
C GLN A 2 -37.14 -6.68 -6.35
N LYS A 3 -37.57 -6.93 -7.59
CA LYS A 3 -36.68 -6.91 -8.76
C LYS A 3 -36.03 -5.54 -9.03
N ARG A 4 -36.73 -4.43 -8.74
CA ARG A 4 -36.19 -3.07 -8.89
C ARG A 4 -35.13 -2.76 -7.82
N ALA A 5 -35.37 -3.17 -6.57
CA ALA A 5 -34.43 -2.97 -5.49
C ALA A 5 -33.11 -3.73 -5.71
N VAL A 6 -33.18 -4.99 -6.17
CA VAL A 6 -31.99 -5.79 -6.49
C VAL A 6 -31.19 -5.18 -7.65
N LEU A 7 -31.86 -4.70 -8.69
CA LEU A 7 -31.21 -4.04 -9.81
C LEU A 7 -30.50 -2.75 -9.36
N GLN A 8 -31.17 -1.96 -8.53
CA GLN A 8 -30.62 -0.71 -8.00
C GLN A 8 -29.39 -0.95 -7.12
N ASP A 9 -29.42 -1.96 -6.24
CA ASP A 9 -28.27 -2.34 -5.43
C ASP A 9 -27.08 -2.78 -6.30
N LYS A 10 -27.34 -3.57 -7.34
CA LYS A 10 -26.31 -3.98 -8.29
C LYS A 10 -25.68 -2.80 -9.02
N LEU A 11 -26.49 -1.87 -9.53
CA LEU A 11 -26.00 -0.67 -10.22
C LEU A 11 -25.19 0.22 -9.29
N LEU A 12 -25.64 0.38 -8.04
CA LEU A 12 -24.92 1.16 -7.04
C LEU A 12 -23.55 0.55 -6.75
N ARG A 13 -23.47 -0.78 -6.55
CA ARG A 13 -22.21 -1.49 -6.32
C ARG A 13 -21.23 -1.32 -7.47
N GLU A 14 -21.71 -1.45 -8.71
CA GLU A 14 -20.86 -1.23 -9.89
C GLU A 14 -20.35 0.22 -9.96
N ALA A 15 -21.23 1.20 -9.75
CA ALA A 15 -20.82 2.61 -9.74
C ALA A 15 -19.77 2.90 -8.66
N THR A 16 -19.94 2.35 -7.45
CA THR A 16 -18.95 2.46 -6.37
C THR A 16 -17.62 1.82 -6.78
N ARG A 17 -17.65 0.61 -7.34
CA ARG A 17 -16.44 -0.11 -7.78
C ARG A 17 -15.67 0.67 -8.86
N ILE A 18 -16.39 1.22 -9.84
CA ILE A 18 -15.83 2.06 -10.91
C ILE A 18 -15.14 3.29 -10.29
N ASN A 19 -15.86 4.03 -9.45
CA ASN A 19 -15.35 5.25 -8.84
C ASN A 19 -14.12 4.99 -7.96
N GLU A 20 -14.13 3.92 -7.17
CA GLU A 20 -12.98 3.53 -6.35
C GLU A 20 -11.75 3.22 -7.21
N THR A 21 -11.93 2.43 -8.27
CA THR A 21 -10.84 2.03 -9.16
C THR A 21 -10.24 3.26 -9.87
N ASP A 22 -11.10 4.13 -10.39
CA ASP A 22 -10.68 5.36 -11.07
C ASP A 22 -9.97 6.34 -10.12
N THR A 23 -10.45 6.45 -8.87
CA THR A 23 -9.81 7.27 -7.83
C THR A 23 -8.42 6.74 -7.49
N LEU A 24 -8.29 5.42 -7.30
CA LEU A 24 -7.00 4.79 -7.02
C LEU A 24 -6.05 4.92 -8.22
N ALA A 25 -6.56 4.72 -9.42
CA ALA A 25 -5.80 4.87 -10.65
C ALA A 25 -5.24 6.29 -10.79
N SER A 26 -6.10 7.29 -10.62
CA SER A 26 -5.71 8.70 -10.71
C SER A 26 -4.67 9.11 -9.67
N LYS A 27 -4.70 8.49 -8.48
CA LYS A 27 -3.77 8.81 -7.38
C LYS A 27 -2.43 8.08 -7.48
N TYR A 28 -2.42 6.86 -7.99
CA TYR A 28 -1.29 5.93 -7.86
C TYR A 28 -0.70 5.44 -9.18
N LEU A 29 -1.38 5.66 -10.30
CA LEU A 29 -0.88 5.32 -11.63
C LEU A 29 -0.35 6.55 -12.35
N SER A 30 0.44 6.30 -13.39
CA SER A 30 0.92 7.35 -14.27
C SER A 30 -0.22 7.91 -15.13
N ASN A 31 -0.04 9.12 -15.67
CA ASN A 31 -1.01 9.76 -16.56
C ASN A 31 -1.40 8.93 -17.80
N HIS A 32 -0.62 7.92 -18.19
CA HIS A 32 -0.97 6.96 -19.23
C HIS A 32 -2.27 6.18 -18.94
N PHE A 33 -2.65 6.05 -17.67
CA PHE A 33 -3.88 5.39 -17.22
C PHE A 33 -5.00 6.38 -16.86
N ASN A 34 -4.85 7.65 -17.23
CA ASN A 34 -5.86 8.67 -16.99
C ASN A 34 -7.10 8.39 -17.86
N LYS A 35 -8.25 8.29 -17.20
CA LYS A 35 -9.52 7.97 -17.83
C LYS A 35 -9.92 8.96 -18.92
N GLU A 36 -9.87 10.26 -18.67
CA GLU A 36 -10.28 11.30 -19.64
C GLU A 36 -9.37 11.30 -20.88
N VAL A 37 -8.06 11.09 -20.68
CA VAL A 37 -7.09 10.96 -21.78
C VAL A 37 -7.36 9.69 -22.61
N LEU A 38 -7.76 8.59 -22.00
CA LEU A 38 -8.06 7.36 -22.72
C LEU A 38 -9.43 7.38 -23.40
N LEU A 39 -10.44 8.00 -22.77
CA LEU A 39 -11.76 8.21 -23.37
C LEU A 39 -11.66 9.10 -24.61
N SER A 40 -10.89 10.19 -24.56
CA SER A 40 -10.67 11.06 -25.72
C SER A 40 -9.92 10.38 -26.87
N LYS A 41 -9.16 9.31 -26.59
CA LYS A 41 -8.50 8.47 -27.59
C LYS A 41 -9.42 7.38 -28.18
N GLY A 42 -10.65 7.27 -27.69
CA GLY A 42 -11.65 6.32 -28.18
C GLY A 42 -11.65 4.95 -27.48
N TYR A 43 -10.90 4.78 -26.38
CA TYR A 43 -10.99 3.56 -25.57
C TYR A 43 -12.33 3.50 -24.82
N SER A 44 -12.90 2.31 -24.71
CA SER A 44 -14.12 2.10 -23.93
C SER A 44 -13.82 2.16 -22.43
N LEU A 45 -14.83 2.52 -21.63
CA LEU A 45 -14.68 2.58 -20.17
C LEU A 45 -14.27 1.23 -19.58
N ASP A 46 -14.78 0.12 -20.13
CA ASP A 46 -14.46 -1.23 -19.65
C ASP A 46 -12.99 -1.58 -19.90
N GLU A 47 -12.44 -1.25 -21.08
CA GLU A 47 -11.02 -1.44 -21.39
C GLU A 47 -10.13 -0.59 -20.48
N ILE A 48 -10.53 0.65 -20.22
CA ILE A 48 -9.80 1.56 -19.33
C ILE A 48 -9.77 1.00 -17.91
N LEU A 49 -10.92 0.59 -17.37
CA LEU A 49 -11.03 0.04 -16.03
C LEU A 49 -10.25 -1.28 -15.89
N LEU A 50 -10.28 -2.12 -16.92
CA LEU A 50 -9.50 -3.36 -16.97
C LEU A 50 -7.99 -3.06 -16.91
N ALA A 51 -7.51 -2.13 -17.75
CA ALA A 51 -6.11 -1.72 -17.77
C ALA A 51 -5.67 -1.09 -16.44
N GLN A 52 -6.49 -0.20 -15.87
CA GLN A 52 -6.24 0.40 -14.55
C GLN A 52 -6.17 -0.68 -13.46
N SER A 53 -7.09 -1.65 -13.47
CA SER A 53 -7.12 -2.74 -12.49
C SER A 53 -5.86 -3.61 -12.57
N ARG A 54 -5.48 -4.02 -13.78
CA ARG A 54 -4.27 -4.83 -14.01
C ARG A 54 -3.00 -4.10 -13.58
N GLU A 55 -2.90 -2.80 -13.87
CA GLU A 55 -1.75 -2.00 -13.48
C GLU A 55 -1.67 -1.78 -11.96
N LEU A 56 -2.82 -1.57 -11.29
CA LEU A 56 -2.87 -1.51 -9.83
C LEU A 56 -2.39 -2.82 -9.20
N ILE A 57 -2.84 -3.97 -9.72
CA ILE A 57 -2.39 -5.29 -9.25
C ILE A 57 -0.88 -5.44 -9.47
N ARG A 58 -0.38 -5.11 -10.67
CA ARG A 58 1.05 -5.20 -11.00
C ARG A 58 1.93 -4.38 -10.06
N LYS A 59 1.47 -3.20 -9.63
CA LYS A 59 2.23 -2.31 -8.73
C LYS A 59 2.18 -2.72 -7.26
N TYR A 60 1.07 -3.30 -6.81
CA TYR A 60 0.81 -3.47 -5.38
C TYR A 60 0.68 -4.92 -4.92
N VAL A 61 0.63 -5.89 -5.84
CA VAL A 61 0.56 -7.32 -5.50
C VAL A 61 1.81 -8.01 -6.01
N SER A 62 2.43 -8.83 -5.16
CA SER A 62 3.64 -9.57 -5.54
C SER A 62 3.34 -10.68 -6.56
N PRO A 63 4.28 -11.00 -7.47
CA PRO A 63 4.12 -12.10 -8.42
C PRO A 63 3.78 -13.43 -7.75
N GLU A 64 4.32 -13.69 -6.55
CA GLU A 64 4.05 -14.89 -5.76
C GLU A 64 2.58 -14.96 -5.32
N GLN A 65 2.00 -13.84 -4.89
CA GLN A 65 0.58 -13.76 -4.53
C GLN A 65 -0.33 -13.88 -5.75
N ILE A 66 0.06 -13.28 -6.89
CA ILE A 66 -0.65 -13.43 -8.16
C ILE A 66 -0.65 -14.92 -8.56
N LYS A 67 0.50 -15.59 -8.49
CA LYS A 67 0.63 -17.02 -8.79
C LYS A 67 -0.18 -17.90 -7.83
N ALA A 68 -0.23 -17.56 -6.54
CA ALA A 68 -1.02 -18.30 -5.56
C ALA A 68 -2.53 -18.23 -5.83
N ILE A 69 -3.04 -17.07 -6.26
CA ILE A 69 -4.47 -16.84 -6.45
C ILE A 69 -4.93 -17.21 -7.87
N ALA A 70 -4.19 -16.76 -8.87
CA ALA A 70 -4.57 -16.87 -10.28
C ALA A 70 -3.89 -18.05 -11.00
N LYS A 71 -2.91 -18.72 -10.37
CA LYS A 71 -2.11 -19.80 -10.96
C LYS A 71 -1.31 -19.37 -12.21
N VAL A 72 -1.12 -18.07 -12.39
CA VAL A 72 -0.37 -17.45 -13.49
C VAL A 72 0.66 -16.47 -12.92
N GLU A 73 1.70 -16.16 -13.70
CA GLU A 73 2.82 -15.33 -13.24
C GLU A 73 2.55 -13.82 -13.35
N SER A 74 1.59 -13.41 -14.18
CA SER A 74 1.27 -12.00 -14.41
C SER A 74 -0.23 -11.72 -14.44
N ALA A 75 -0.59 -10.46 -14.21
CA ALA A 75 -1.97 -9.99 -14.24
C ALA A 75 -2.51 -9.65 -15.65
N GLU A 76 -1.69 -9.79 -16.69
CA GLU A 76 -2.00 -9.31 -18.05
C GLU A 76 -3.22 -9.98 -18.67
N HIS A 77 -3.45 -11.24 -18.37
CA HIS A 77 -4.54 -12.05 -18.94
C HIS A 77 -5.61 -12.42 -17.90
N ILE A 78 -5.60 -11.75 -16.73
CA ILE A 78 -6.56 -12.01 -15.66
C ILE A 78 -7.81 -11.17 -15.88
N GLU A 79 -8.97 -11.81 -15.74
CA GLU A 79 -10.31 -11.21 -15.88
C GLU A 79 -11.30 -11.84 -14.89
N GLY A 80 -12.49 -11.25 -14.78
CA GLY A 80 -13.58 -11.75 -13.96
C GLY A 80 -13.26 -11.77 -12.46
N LYS A 81 -13.77 -12.80 -11.75
CA LYS A 81 -13.70 -12.87 -10.29
C LYS A 81 -12.28 -12.89 -9.74
N ILE A 82 -11.33 -13.50 -10.46
CA ILE A 82 -9.93 -13.56 -10.01
C ILE A 82 -9.31 -12.15 -10.04
N LEU A 83 -9.64 -11.36 -11.07
CA LEU A 83 -9.20 -9.97 -11.15
C LEU A 83 -9.75 -9.16 -9.98
N GLU A 84 -11.03 -9.34 -9.64
CA GLU A 84 -11.66 -8.67 -8.50
C GLU A 84 -10.96 -9.02 -7.17
N GLN A 85 -10.68 -10.30 -6.93
CA GLN A 85 -9.96 -10.74 -5.72
C GLN A 85 -8.56 -10.14 -5.61
N LEU A 86 -7.81 -10.11 -6.72
CA LEU A 86 -6.48 -9.49 -6.76
C LEU A 86 -6.54 -7.97 -6.61
N LEU A 87 -7.56 -7.33 -7.18
CA LEU A 87 -7.77 -5.90 -7.02
C LEU A 87 -8.10 -5.55 -5.56
N ASP A 88 -8.92 -6.35 -4.89
CA ASP A 88 -9.19 -6.17 -3.45
C ASP A 88 -7.92 -6.35 -2.61
N LEU A 89 -7.08 -7.31 -2.94
CA LEU A 89 -5.77 -7.47 -2.30
C LEU A 89 -4.88 -6.24 -2.53
N ALA A 90 -4.84 -5.71 -3.76
CA ALA A 90 -4.11 -4.49 -4.10
C ALA A 90 -4.62 -3.30 -3.26
N LYS A 91 -5.95 -3.14 -3.12
CA LYS A 91 -6.56 -2.11 -2.28
C LYS A 91 -6.12 -2.21 -0.82
N VAL A 92 -6.05 -3.43 -0.27
CA VAL A 92 -5.57 -3.67 1.09
C VAL A 92 -4.12 -3.22 1.24
N HIS A 93 -3.24 -3.62 0.32
CA HIS A 93 -1.84 -3.20 0.37
C HIS A 93 -1.64 -1.69 0.21
N ILE A 94 -2.44 -1.03 -0.63
CA ILE A 94 -2.44 0.44 -0.76
C ILE A 94 -2.80 1.08 0.58
N LYS A 95 -3.87 0.62 1.24
CA LYS A 95 -4.29 1.13 2.55
C LYS A 95 -3.23 0.89 3.63
N GLN A 96 -2.61 -0.29 3.66
CA GLN A 96 -1.53 -0.60 4.59
C GLN A 96 -0.32 0.33 4.38
N ARG A 97 0.09 0.58 3.13
CA ARG A 97 1.18 1.51 2.82
C ARG A 97 0.84 2.94 3.27
N GLN A 98 -0.37 3.44 3.00
CA GLN A 98 -0.83 4.74 3.49
C GLN A 98 -0.81 4.84 5.02
N SER A 99 -1.25 3.79 5.72
CA SER A 99 -1.22 3.76 7.18
C SER A 99 0.20 3.81 7.71
N ASN A 100 1.12 3.10 7.08
CA ASN A 100 2.54 3.10 7.46
C ASN A 100 3.20 4.45 7.18
N GLU A 101 2.88 5.10 6.05
CA GLU A 101 3.32 6.47 5.76
C GLU A 101 2.75 7.48 6.75
N SER A 102 1.48 7.34 7.15
CA SER A 102 0.87 8.17 8.19
C SER A 102 1.56 7.97 9.54
N LEU A 103 1.86 6.72 9.93
CA LEU A 103 2.58 6.40 11.16
C LEU A 103 4.01 6.99 11.14
N HIS A 104 4.71 6.86 10.01
CA HIS A 104 6.04 7.46 9.83
C HIS A 104 6.00 9.00 9.89
N ASN A 105 4.94 9.63 9.40
CA ASN A 105 4.74 11.08 9.49
C ASN A 105 4.33 11.54 10.91
N THR A 106 3.74 10.68 11.72
CA THR A 106 3.51 10.96 13.14
C THR A 106 4.73 10.69 14.00
N SER A 107 5.56 9.70 13.66
CA SER A 107 6.84 9.46 14.34
C SER A 107 7.88 10.54 14.03
N SER A 108 7.78 11.23 12.89
CA SER A 108 8.59 12.41 12.58
C SER A 108 8.10 13.71 13.25
N LYS A 109 6.93 13.68 13.91
CA LYS A 109 6.31 14.84 14.59
C LYS A 109 6.22 14.74 16.11
N HIS A 110 6.74 13.68 16.73
CA HIS A 110 6.92 13.69 18.18
C HIS A 110 8.24 14.39 18.50
N GLY A 111 8.14 15.70 18.74
CA GLY A 111 9.25 16.51 19.20
C GLY A 111 9.88 15.93 20.47
N ASN A 112 11.21 15.92 20.49
CA ASN A 112 12.09 16.04 21.65
C ASN A 112 11.45 15.76 23.02
N VAL A 113 11.03 14.53 23.30
CA VAL A 113 11.01 14.05 24.68
C VAL A 113 12.40 13.51 24.93
N LYS A 114 13.28 14.35 25.48
CA LYS A 114 14.56 13.90 26.04
C LYS A 114 14.23 12.95 27.19
N PHE A 115 14.19 11.65 26.93
CA PHE A 115 14.36 10.66 28.00
C PHE A 115 15.76 10.88 28.56
N THR A 116 15.82 11.54 29.72
CA THR A 116 17.04 11.87 30.46
C THR A 116 17.63 10.65 31.17
N GLN A 117 17.45 9.46 30.61
CA GLN A 117 18.16 8.27 31.04
C GLN A 117 18.85 7.66 29.82
N PRO A 118 20.17 7.42 29.87
CA PRO A 118 20.84 6.65 28.84
C PRO A 118 20.35 5.20 28.95
N MET A 119 19.24 4.91 28.29
CA MET A 119 18.91 3.56 27.88
C MET A 119 20.01 3.13 26.92
N SER A 120 20.45 1.88 27.06
CA SER A 120 21.57 1.34 26.28
C SER A 120 21.29 -0.13 26.13
N ILE A 121 21.38 -0.66 24.90
CA ILE A 121 21.34 -2.11 24.66
C ILE A 121 22.49 -2.87 25.35
N SER A 122 23.53 -2.15 25.81
CA SER A 122 24.60 -2.71 26.65
C SER A 122 24.18 -2.86 28.13
N ASN A 123 23.02 -2.33 28.52
CA ASN A 123 22.48 -2.47 29.87
C ASN A 123 21.77 -3.84 29.99
N PRO A 124 22.18 -4.73 30.90
CA PRO A 124 21.54 -6.04 31.08
C PRO A 124 20.08 -5.96 31.55
N ASN A 125 19.61 -4.78 32.00
CA ASN A 125 18.22 -4.53 32.36
C ASN A 125 17.40 -3.90 31.22
N PHE A 126 17.93 -3.83 30.00
CA PHE A 126 17.21 -3.30 28.85
C PHE A 126 15.98 -4.17 28.54
N ARG A 127 14.80 -3.56 28.65
CA ARG A 127 13.51 -4.18 28.29
C ARG A 127 12.78 -3.22 27.33
N PRO A 128 12.87 -3.43 26.02
CA PRO A 128 12.21 -2.56 25.06
C PRO A 128 10.69 -2.70 25.19
N ILE A 129 9.99 -1.57 25.25
CA ILE A 129 8.52 -1.56 25.33
C ILE A 129 7.92 -1.65 23.93
N ASN A 130 8.65 -1.19 22.91
CA ASN A 130 8.24 -1.23 21.51
C ASN A 130 9.43 -1.44 20.55
N HIS A 131 9.13 -1.76 19.29
CA HIS A 131 10.14 -2.02 18.26
C HIS A 131 10.96 -0.77 17.89
N ASN A 132 10.42 0.43 18.10
CA ASN A 132 11.09 1.68 17.78
C ASN A 132 12.26 1.93 18.74
N GLU A 133 12.08 1.68 20.04
CA GLU A 133 13.13 1.77 21.07
C GLU A 133 14.32 0.85 20.76
N ILE A 134 14.07 -0.37 20.27
CA ILE A 134 15.14 -1.29 19.86
C ILE A 134 15.95 -0.69 18.71
N THR A 135 15.24 -0.16 17.71
CA THR A 135 15.86 0.36 16.49
C THR A 135 16.71 1.60 16.80
N GLU A 136 16.19 2.52 17.61
CA GLU A 136 16.89 3.72 18.05
C GLU A 136 18.17 3.39 18.84
N GLU A 137 18.09 2.43 19.77
CA GLU A 137 19.24 2.02 20.56
C GLU A 137 20.32 1.30 19.74
N MET A 138 19.94 0.47 18.77
CA MET A 138 20.92 -0.13 17.85
C MET A 138 21.64 0.93 17.01
N ILE A 139 20.93 1.96 16.55
CA ILE A 139 21.52 3.06 15.79
C ILE A 139 22.50 3.83 16.69
N GLN A 140 22.11 4.16 17.93
CA GLN A 140 22.99 4.85 18.88
C GLN A 140 24.22 4.02 19.25
N PHE A 141 24.05 2.71 19.45
CA PHE A 141 25.16 1.80 19.69
C PHE A 141 26.15 1.80 18.52
N TYR A 142 25.66 1.72 17.28
CA TYR A 142 26.50 1.74 16.09
C TYR A 142 27.27 3.05 15.93
N ILE A 143 26.61 4.20 16.17
CA ILE A 143 27.26 5.52 16.16
C ILE A 143 28.34 5.61 17.24
N ASN A 144 28.06 5.09 18.45
CA ASN A 144 29.02 5.10 19.54
C ASN A 144 30.23 4.20 19.26
N GLN A 145 30.02 3.03 18.66
CA GLN A 145 31.10 2.16 18.18
C GLN A 145 31.99 2.93 17.20
N GLN A 146 31.43 3.58 16.18
CA GLN A 146 32.20 4.37 15.23
C GLN A 146 33.00 5.51 15.88
N LYS A 147 32.42 6.21 16.87
CA LYS A 147 33.14 7.24 17.64
C LYS A 147 34.30 6.68 18.46
N GLN A 148 34.18 5.45 18.98
CA GLN A 148 35.28 4.78 19.69
C GLN A 148 36.40 4.36 18.74
N TYR A 149 36.06 3.90 17.53
CA TYR A 149 37.06 3.56 16.50
C TYR A 149 37.74 4.80 15.91
N SER A 150 37.06 5.93 15.84
CA SER A 150 37.61 7.19 15.31
C SER A 150 38.47 7.98 16.31
N LYS A 151 38.56 7.53 17.57
CA LYS A 151 39.38 8.14 18.65
C LYS A 151 40.67 7.36 18.95
N LYS A 152 41.04 6.40 18.11
CA LYS A 152 42.34 5.73 18.09
C LYS A 152 43.13 6.19 16.88
#